data_AF-A0A6L3X0P6-F1
#
_entry.id   AF-A0A6L3X0P6-F1
#
_cell.length_a   1.000
_cell.length_b   1.000
_cell.length_c   1.000
_cell.angle_alpha   90.00
_cell.angle_beta   90.00
_cell.angle_gamma   90.00
#
_symmetry.space_group_name_H-M   'P 1'
#
loop_
_entity.id
_entity.type
_entity.pdbx_description
1 polymer ?
#
loop_
_entity_poly.entity_id
_entity_poly.type
_entity_poly.pdbx_seq_one_letter_code
_entity_poly.pdbx_strand_id
1 'polypeptide(L)'
;GVLTTAEKKSLLKPEHIGLATEVMCQMNLAGAAFANIDGVKAMTDVTGFGLLGHLSEVCQGAGVQAQVWYQDVPKLPGVEEYIA
;
A
#
# COMPACT_ATOMS: atom_id res chain seq x y z
N GLY A 1 -4.26 0.92 -9.01
CA GLY A 1 -3.12 0.06 -9.39
C GLY A 1 -3.62 -1.17 -10.12
N VAL A 2 -3.28 -2.38 -9.64
CA VAL A 2 -3.60 -3.65 -10.31
C VAL A 2 -5.12 -3.88 -10.50
N LEU A 3 -5.92 -3.93 -9.42
CA LEU A 3 -7.37 -4.21 -9.50
C LEU A 3 -8.12 -3.18 -10.36
N THR A 4 -7.86 -1.88 -10.17
CA THR A 4 -8.47 -0.81 -10.98
C THR A 4 -8.07 -0.90 -12.45
N THR A 5 -6.88 -1.43 -12.77
CA THR A 5 -6.45 -1.66 -14.15
C THR A 5 -7.12 -2.90 -14.74
N ALA A 6 -7.28 -3.96 -13.95
CA ALA A 6 -8.06 -5.14 -14.35
C ALA A 6 -9.53 -4.77 -14.62
N GLU A 7 -10.12 -3.91 -13.78
CA GLU A 7 -11.48 -3.39 -13.97
C GLU A 7 -11.62 -2.62 -15.28
N LYS A 8 -10.69 -1.69 -15.56
CA LYS A 8 -10.65 -0.93 -16.81
C LYS A 8 -10.48 -1.81 -18.05
N LYS A 9 -9.88 -3.00 -17.90
CA LYS A 9 -9.70 -3.98 -18.97
C LYS A 9 -10.84 -5.01 -19.04
N SER A 10 -11.86 -4.89 -18.19
CA SER A 10 -12.95 -5.88 -18.06
C SER A 10 -12.47 -7.28 -17.69
N LEU A 11 -11.33 -7.38 -16.99
CA LEU A 11 -10.73 -8.63 -16.53
C LEU A 11 -10.99 -8.92 -15.05
N LEU A 12 -11.52 -7.94 -14.30
CA LEU A 12 -11.78 -8.08 -12.88
C LEU A 12 -12.90 -9.09 -12.62
N LYS A 13 -12.65 -10.08 -11.75
CA LYS A 13 -13.68 -11.03 -11.32
C LYS A 13 -14.80 -10.31 -10.55
N PRO A 14 -16.06 -10.78 -10.65
CA PRO A 14 -17.19 -10.17 -9.94
C PRO A 14 -17.00 -10.01 -8.43
N GLU A 15 -16.34 -10.99 -7.80
CA GLU A 15 -16.04 -11.01 -6.36
C GLU A 15 -15.05 -9.95 -5.89
N HIS A 16 -14.30 -9.31 -6.81
CA HIS A 16 -13.33 -8.26 -6.47
C HIS A 16 -13.83 -6.84 -6.78
N ILE A 17 -15.04 -6.71 -7.33
CA ILE A 17 -15.64 -5.41 -7.64
C ILE A 17 -15.80 -4.60 -6.36
N GLY A 18 -15.39 -3.34 -6.38
CA GLY A 18 -15.54 -2.42 -5.24
C GLY A 18 -14.46 -2.53 -4.16
N LEU A 19 -13.70 -3.63 -4.08
CA LEU A 19 -12.66 -3.81 -3.04
C LEU A 19 -11.62 -2.70 -3.04
N ALA A 20 -11.15 -2.28 -4.22
CA ALA A 20 -10.17 -1.20 -4.33
C ALA A 20 -10.76 0.14 -3.83
N THR A 21 -12.03 0.42 -4.16
CA THR A 21 -12.70 1.65 -3.74
C THR A 21 -12.92 1.69 -2.23
N GLU A 22 -13.37 0.58 -1.64
CA GLU A 22 -13.54 0.46 -0.19
C GLU A 22 -12.25 0.81 0.55
N VAL A 23 -11.13 0.20 0.13
CA VAL A 23 -9.81 0.43 0.75
C VAL A 23 -9.32 1.85 0.52
N MET A 24 -9.48 2.41 -0.68
CA MET A 24 -9.10 3.80 -0.96
C MET A 24 -9.91 4.82 -0.16
N CYS A 25 -11.16 4.49 0.21
CA CYS A 25 -12.02 5.35 1.00
C CYS A 25 -11.79 5.24 2.52
N GLN A 26 -10.90 4.36 2.98
CA GLN A 26 -10.53 4.27 4.39
C GLN A 26 -9.62 5.45 4.77
N MET A 27 -10.02 6.19 5.80
CA MET A 27 -9.29 7.37 6.24
C MET A 27 -8.13 6.99 7.18
N ASN A 28 -6.94 7.56 6.93
CA ASN A 28 -5.75 7.37 7.76
C ASN A 28 -5.77 8.18 9.08
N LEU A 29 -6.90 8.18 9.80
CA LEU A 29 -7.07 8.88 11.09
C LEU A 29 -6.06 8.39 12.15
N ALA A 30 -5.66 7.11 12.08
CA ALA A 30 -4.70 6.52 12.99
C ALA A 30 -3.33 7.24 13.00
N GLY A 31 -2.96 7.90 11.89
CA GLY A 31 -1.72 8.68 11.82
C GLY A 31 -1.62 9.76 12.89
N ALA A 32 -2.74 10.43 13.21
CA ALA A 32 -2.79 11.44 14.27
C ALA A 32 -2.50 10.85 15.67
N ALA A 33 -2.94 9.62 15.92
CA ALA A 33 -2.65 8.92 17.16
C ALA A 33 -1.19 8.45 17.22
N PHE A 34 -0.67 7.87 16.13
CA PHE A 34 0.71 7.39 16.05
C PHE A 34 1.76 8.49 16.21
N ALA A 35 1.46 9.70 15.77
CA ALA A 35 2.36 10.85 15.93
C ALA A 35 2.69 11.19 17.39
N ASN A 36 1.85 10.75 18.35
CA ASN A 36 2.08 10.99 19.79
C ASN A 36 2.91 9.89 20.47
N ILE A 37 3.38 8.89 19.73
CA ILE A 37 4.14 7.77 20.28
C ILE A 37 5.64 8.04 20.10
N ASP A 38 6.39 8.25 21.19
CA ASP A 38 7.83 8.57 21.17
C ASP A 38 8.71 7.55 20.40
N GLY A 39 8.24 6.30 20.31
CA GLY A 39 8.91 5.22 19.58
C GLY A 39 8.80 5.32 18.05
N VAL A 40 7.83 6.07 17.52
CA VAL A 40 7.65 6.24 16.07
C VAL A 40 8.67 7.26 15.57
N LYS A 41 9.63 6.80 14.76
CA LYS A 41 10.73 7.65 14.24
C LYS A 41 10.47 8.23 12.85
N ALA A 42 9.61 7.59 12.08
CA ALA A 42 9.20 8.04 10.76
C ALA A 42 7.78 7.52 10.48
N MET A 43 7.02 8.28 9.70
CA MET A 43 5.69 7.91 9.23
C MET A 43 5.45 8.57 7.87
N THR A 44 4.96 7.80 6.90
CA THR A 44 4.59 8.27 5.56
C THR A 44 3.40 7.45 5.06
N ASP A 45 2.63 8.00 4.15
CA ASP A 45 1.59 7.28 3.42
C ASP A 45 2.17 6.60 2.16
N VAL A 46 1.56 5.51 1.72
CA VAL A 46 1.94 4.82 0.48
C VAL A 46 0.89 5.11 -0.59
N THR A 47 1.31 5.86 -1.61
CA THR A 47 0.44 6.32 -2.70
C THR A 47 1.02 5.95 -4.08
N GLY A 48 0.96 6.86 -5.07
CA GLY A 48 1.17 6.56 -6.50
C GLY A 48 2.54 5.98 -6.87
N PHE A 49 3.58 6.23 -6.08
CA PHE A 49 4.92 5.68 -6.30
C PHE A 49 5.08 4.23 -5.80
N GLY A 50 4.07 3.69 -5.12
CA GLY A 50 4.09 2.34 -4.56
C GLY A 50 4.95 2.23 -3.30
N LEU A 51 4.87 1.06 -2.66
CA LEU A 51 5.51 0.78 -1.38
C LEU A 51 7.03 1.02 -1.42
N LEU A 52 7.71 0.49 -2.44
CA LEU A 52 9.16 0.58 -2.54
C LEU A 52 9.66 2.01 -2.82
N GLY A 53 8.88 2.82 -3.53
CA GLY A 53 9.20 4.24 -3.76
C GLY A 53 9.23 5.01 -2.44
N HIS A 54 8.11 4.97 -1.71
CA HIS A 54 7.99 5.63 -0.39
C HIS A 54 8.97 5.09 0.65
N LEU A 55 9.21 3.76 0.66
CA LEU A 55 10.23 3.17 1.54
C LEU A 55 11.64 3.69 1.21
N SER A 56 11.95 3.86 -0.08
CA SER A 56 13.25 4.41 -0.51
C SER A 56 13.44 5.84 -0.05
N GLU A 57 12.40 6.68 -0.08
CA GLU A 57 12.46 8.07 0.41
C GLU A 57 12.76 8.12 1.92
N VAL A 58 12.09 7.27 2.71
CA VAL A 58 12.35 7.14 4.15
C VAL A 58 13.78 6.68 4.42
N CYS A 59 14.25 5.63 3.71
CA CYS A 59 15.60 5.13 3.84
C CYS A 59 16.65 6.19 3.50
N GLN A 60 16.43 6.93 2.40
CA GLN A 60 17.32 7.98 1.94
C GLN A 60 17.37 9.14 2.94
N GLY A 61 16.23 9.58 3.46
CA GLY A 61 16.16 10.67 4.45
C GLY A 61 16.86 10.32 5.76
N ALA A 62 16.90 9.03 6.13
CA ALA A 62 17.56 8.56 7.34
C ALA A 62 18.99 8.01 7.12
N GLY A 63 19.45 7.88 5.87
CA GLY A 63 20.76 7.30 5.55
C GLY A 63 20.88 5.81 5.90
N VAL A 64 19.79 5.05 5.80
CA VAL A 64 19.72 3.63 6.16
C VAL A 64 19.26 2.76 4.98
N GLN A 65 19.21 1.45 5.19
CA GLN A 65 18.63 0.48 4.26
C GLN A 65 17.49 -0.28 4.95
N ALA A 66 16.57 -0.84 4.16
CA ALA A 66 15.46 -1.65 4.65
C ALA A 66 15.48 -3.06 4.04
N GLN A 67 15.09 -4.05 4.86
CA GLN A 67 14.83 -5.42 4.42
C GLN A 67 13.31 -5.68 4.51
N VAL A 68 12.73 -6.20 3.43
CA VAL A 68 11.30 -6.50 3.34
C VAL A 68 11.11 -7.95 2.94
N TRP A 69 10.27 -8.66 3.67
CA TRP A 69 9.85 -10.02 3.33
C TRP A 69 8.57 -9.96 2.50
N TYR A 70 8.66 -10.35 1.23
CA TYR A 70 7.57 -10.23 0.27
C TYR A 70 6.28 -10.92 0.74
N GLN A 71 6.42 -12.08 1.37
CA GLN A 71 5.29 -12.86 1.88
C GLN A 71 4.50 -12.15 2.99
N ASP A 72 5.12 -11.22 3.71
CA ASP A 72 4.50 -10.51 4.83
C ASP A 72 3.86 -9.19 4.39
N VAL A 73 4.02 -8.80 3.12
CA VAL A 73 3.37 -7.60 2.57
C VAL A 73 1.87 -7.89 2.39
N PRO A 74 0.98 -7.15 3.09
CA PRO A 74 -0.46 -7.34 2.94
C PRO A 74 -0.90 -6.95 1.54
N LYS A 75 -1.73 -7.82 0.96
CA LYS A 75 -2.19 -7.72 -0.42
C LYS A 75 -3.71 -7.75 -0.46
N LEU A 76 -4.30 -7.06 -1.43
CA LEU A 76 -5.74 -7.19 -1.68
C LEU A 76 -6.06 -8.61 -2.15
N PRO A 77 -7.23 -9.16 -1.78
CA PRO A 77 -7.67 -10.46 -2.25
C PRO A 77 -7.56 -10.58 -3.78
N GLY A 78 -7.01 -11.70 -4.23
CA GLY A 78 -6.87 -12.02 -5.65
C GLY A 78 -5.91 -11.14 -6.46
N VAL A 79 -5.18 -10.21 -5.85
CA VAL A 79 -4.31 -9.27 -6.61
C VAL A 79 -3.27 -10.00 -7.47
N GLU A 80 -2.70 -11.10 -6.96
CA GLU A 80 -1.69 -11.91 -7.65
C GLU A 80 -2.21 -12.52 -8.96
N GLU A 81 -3.52 -12.76 -9.09
CA GLU A 81 -4.13 -13.32 -10.30
C GLU A 81 -4.11 -12.34 -11.49
N TYR A 82 -3.94 -11.05 -11.20
CA TYR A 82 -3.93 -9.97 -12.19
C TYR A 82 -2.52 -9.47 -12.51
N ILE A 83 -1.50 -10.05 -11.89
CA ILE A 83 -0.09 -9.74 -12.10
C ILE A 83 0.46 -10.85 -13.00
N ALA A 84 0.65 -10.54 -14.28
CA ALA A 84 1.23 -11.42 -15.30
C ALA A 84 2.35 -10.68 -16.04
#